data_AF-A0A382ZF09-F1
#
_entry.id   AF-A0A382ZF09-F1
#
_cell.length_a   1.000
_cell.length_b   1.000
_cell.length_c   1.000
_cell.angle_alpha   90.00
_cell.angle_beta   90.00
_cell.angle_gamma   90.00
#
_symmetry.space_group_name_H-M   'P 1'
#
loop_
_entity.id
_entity.type
_entity.pdbx_description
1 polymer ?
#
loop_
_entity_poly.entity_id
_entity_poly.type
_entity_poly.pdbx_seq_one_letter_code
_entity_poly.pdbx_strand_id
1 'polypeptide(L)'
;MNFSQTCSISAGRQKVWDFLMDMENVSQCLPGVESMEKLEEDLYQGVYKIKVGPIALKFQGTLKFEVRDEQQWHAEMRAEAKDRRLGGGVRALLEVDLTEQGPDQTEM
;
A
#
# COMPACT_ATOMS: atom_id res chain seq x y z
N MET A 1 -10.42 9.68 -9.58
CA MET A 1 -9.26 10.56 -9.34
C MET A 1 -8.06 9.66 -9.48
N ASN A 2 -7.09 10.05 -10.30
CA ASN A 2 -5.92 9.23 -10.61
C ASN A 2 -4.69 9.97 -10.14
N PHE A 3 -3.78 9.27 -9.48
CA PHE A 3 -2.48 9.77 -9.09
C PHE A 3 -1.43 8.82 -9.62
N SER A 4 -0.32 9.39 -10.08
CA SER A 4 0.87 8.65 -10.49
C SER A 4 2.07 9.42 -9.96
N GLN A 5 3.02 8.70 -9.38
CA GLN A 5 4.24 9.25 -8.82
C GLN A 5 5.35 8.25 -9.09
N THR A 6 6.53 8.77 -9.40
CA THR A 6 7.76 7.98 -9.53
C THR A 6 8.77 8.47 -8.50
N CYS A 7 9.55 7.57 -7.91
CA CYS A 7 10.65 7.91 -7.01
C CYS A 7 11.84 6.94 -7.13
N SER A 8 13.02 7.42 -6.75
CA SER A 8 14.22 6.58 -6.67
C SER A 8 14.42 6.07 -5.25
N ILE A 9 14.62 4.77 -5.13
CA ILE A 9 14.92 4.05 -3.90
C ILE A 9 16.37 3.57 -3.92
N SER A 10 17.14 3.91 -2.90
CA SER A 10 18.54 3.47 -2.70
C SER A 10 18.61 2.06 -2.13
N ALA A 11 18.03 1.10 -2.85
CA ALA A 11 18.13 -0.33 -2.58
C ALA A 11 17.97 -1.11 -3.89
N GLY A 12 18.56 -2.31 -3.95
CA GLY A 12 18.37 -3.24 -5.07
C GLY A 12 16.92 -3.68 -5.22
N ARG A 13 16.50 -3.94 -6.45
CA ARG A 13 15.09 -4.16 -6.83
C ARG A 13 14.39 -5.27 -6.04
N GLN A 14 15.07 -6.40 -5.83
CA GLN A 14 14.55 -7.50 -5.02
C GLN A 14 14.19 -7.04 -3.60
N LYS A 15 15.07 -6.28 -2.95
CA LYS A 15 14.83 -5.82 -1.58
C LYS A 15 13.63 -4.86 -1.50
N VAL A 16 13.45 -4.02 -2.51
CA VAL A 16 12.29 -3.14 -2.62
C VAL A 16 11.02 -3.96 -2.80
N TRP A 17 11.04 -4.93 -3.71
CA TRP A 17 9.93 -5.85 -3.94
C TRP A 17 9.52 -6.61 -2.67
N ASP A 18 10.46 -7.28 -2.02
CA ASP A 18 10.20 -8.06 -0.81
C ASP A 18 9.56 -7.19 0.29
N PHE A 19 10.05 -5.95 0.44
CA PHE A 19 9.45 -4.99 1.37
C PHE A 19 8.03 -4.62 0.97
N LEU A 20 7.79 -4.28 -0.30
CA LEU A 20 6.47 -3.89 -0.80
C LEU A 20 5.45 -5.04 -0.82
N MET A 21 5.88 -6.30 -0.79
CA MET A 21 4.96 -7.43 -0.67
C MET A 21 4.59 -7.74 0.79
N ASP A 22 5.34 -7.20 1.75
CA ASP A 22 5.10 -7.32 3.18
C ASP A 22 4.32 -6.10 3.72
N MET A 23 2.99 -6.20 3.70
CA MET A 23 2.11 -5.13 4.17
C MET A 23 2.26 -4.81 5.66
N GLU A 24 2.70 -5.75 6.49
CA GLU A 24 2.92 -5.48 7.91
C GLU A 24 4.11 -4.52 8.07
N ASN A 25 5.20 -4.75 7.33
CA ASN A 25 6.35 -3.86 7.32
C ASN A 25 6.07 -2.53 6.60
N VAL A 26 5.37 -2.54 5.46
CA VAL A 26 4.94 -1.30 4.78
C VAL A 26 4.06 -0.46 5.69
N SER A 27 3.17 -1.06 6.49
CA SER A 27 2.27 -0.30 7.36
C SER A 27 2.99 0.64 8.34
N GLN A 28 4.24 0.32 8.70
CA GLN A 28 5.05 1.11 9.62
C GLN A 28 5.54 2.44 9.03
N CYS A 29 5.60 2.55 7.70
CA CYS A 29 5.97 3.80 7.03
C CYS A 29 4.76 4.66 6.66
N LEU A 30 3.54 4.12 6.76
CA LEU A 30 2.32 4.82 6.38
C LEU A 30 1.80 5.68 7.55
N PRO A 31 1.70 7.01 7.37
CA PRO A 31 1.32 7.90 8.46
C PRO A 31 -0.13 7.65 8.86
N GLY A 32 -0.38 7.22 10.10
CA GLY A 32 -1.74 7.04 10.62
C GLY A 32 -2.31 5.63 10.48
N VAL A 33 -1.55 4.64 10.01
CA VAL A 33 -1.97 3.23 10.18
C VAL A 33 -1.91 2.86 11.66
N GLU A 34 -3.03 2.39 12.23
CA GLU A 34 -3.10 1.87 13.60
C GLU A 34 -2.84 0.36 13.64
N SER A 35 -3.31 -0.39 12.62
CA SER A 35 -3.04 -1.81 12.47
C SER A 35 -3.12 -2.25 11.00
N MET A 36 -2.34 -3.28 10.67
CA MET A 36 -2.38 -4.03 9.43
C MET A 36 -2.21 -5.50 9.79
N GLU A 37 -3.24 -6.30 9.59
CA GLU A 37 -3.29 -7.70 9.98
C GLU A 37 -3.52 -8.57 8.75
N LYS A 38 -2.67 -9.57 8.54
CA LYS A 38 -2.89 -10.56 7.49
C LYS A 38 -4.07 -11.47 7.84
N LEU A 39 -5.09 -11.49 6.99
CA LEU A 39 -6.24 -12.39 7.14
C LEU A 39 -6.03 -13.69 6.35
N GLU A 40 -5.55 -13.55 5.11
CA GLU A 40 -5.25 -14.65 4.18
C GLU A 40 -3.97 -14.32 3.40
N GLU A 41 -3.54 -15.18 2.49
CA GLU A 41 -2.29 -15.01 1.72
C GLU A 41 -2.16 -13.64 1.02
N ASP A 42 -3.25 -13.19 0.40
CA ASP A 42 -3.35 -11.95 -0.38
C ASP A 42 -4.32 -10.93 0.22
N LEU A 43 -4.83 -11.16 1.43
CA LEU A 43 -5.86 -10.33 2.04
C LEU A 43 -5.42 -9.82 3.41
N TYR A 44 -5.47 -8.51 3.59
CA TYR A 44 -5.11 -7.81 4.81
C TYR A 44 -6.27 -6.96 5.30
N GLN A 45 -6.40 -6.84 6.62
CA GLN A 45 -7.29 -5.90 7.28
C GLN A 45 -6.50 -4.75 7.88
N GLY A 46 -6.90 -3.53 7.53
CA GLY A 46 -6.24 -2.31 7.99
C GLY A 46 -7.18 -1.40 8.78
N VAL A 47 -6.60 -0.71 9.78
CA VAL A 47 -7.23 0.42 10.45
C VAL A 47 -6.37 1.65 10.23
N TYR A 48 -6.94 2.68 9.61
CA TYR A 48 -6.25 3.91 9.26
C TYR A 48 -6.93 5.13 9.90
N LYS A 49 -6.14 5.96 10.58
CA LYS A 49 -6.60 7.16 11.26
C LYS A 49 -5.83 8.36 10.76
N ILE A 50 -6.56 9.27 10.12
CA ILE A 50 -6.01 10.51 9.59
C ILE A 50 -6.76 11.70 10.18
N LYS A 51 -6.02 12.77 10.46
CA LYS A 51 -6.59 14.07 10.82
C LYS A 51 -6.50 14.99 9.60
N VAL A 52 -7.65 15.45 9.13
CA VAL A 52 -7.76 16.44 8.06
C VAL A 52 -8.39 17.69 8.65
N GLY A 53 -7.56 18.69 8.97
CA GLY A 53 -8.01 19.87 9.71
C GLY A 53 -8.63 19.51 11.07
N PRO A 54 -9.81 20.04 11.44
CA PRO A 54 -10.48 19.70 12.70
C PRO A 54 -11.15 18.32 12.68
N ILE A 55 -11.19 17.62 11.54
CA ILE A 55 -11.90 16.35 11.36
C ILE A 55 -10.92 15.19 11.57
N ALA A 56 -11.24 14.29 12.49
CA ALA A 56 -10.56 13.01 12.66
C ALA A 56 -11.38 11.91 11.98
N LEU A 57 -10.78 11.25 11.00
CA LEU A 57 -11.38 10.14 10.26
C LEU A 57 -10.75 8.82 10.73
N LYS A 58 -11.57 7.79 10.86
CA LYS A 58 -11.11 6.42 11.17
C LYS A 58 -11.72 5.46 10.17
N PHE A 59 -10.88 5.03 9.25
CA PHE A 59 -11.21 4.07 8.22
C PHE A 59 -10.84 2.67 8.71
N GLN A 60 -11.75 1.72 8.48
CA GLN A 60 -11.45 0.31 8.59
C GLN A 60 -11.79 -0.35 7.27
N GLY A 61 -10.88 -1.19 6.78
CA GLY A 61 -10.97 -1.72 5.45
C GLY A 61 -10.09 -2.93 5.21
N THR A 62 -10.08 -3.36 3.96
CA THR A 62 -9.26 -4.45 3.46
C THR A 62 -8.37 -3.98 2.33
N LEU A 63 -7.19 -4.57 2.25
CA LEU A 63 -6.29 -4.46 1.11
C LEU A 63 -6.08 -5.87 0.55
N LYS A 64 -6.31 -6.03 -0.75
CA LYS A 64 -6.18 -7.30 -1.45
C LYS A 64 -5.18 -7.17 -2.58
N PHE A 65 -4.25 -8.10 -2.69
CA PHE A 65 -3.43 -8.24 -3.90
C PHE A 65 -4.23 -8.90 -5.01
N GLU A 66 -4.31 -8.25 -6.17
CA GLU A 66 -4.95 -8.79 -7.38
C GLU A 66 -3.89 -9.37 -8.32
N VAL A 67 -2.69 -8.77 -8.36
CA VAL A 67 -1.53 -9.25 -9.13
C VAL A 67 -0.26 -9.14 -8.27
N ARG A 68 0.57 -10.17 -8.32
CA ARG A 68 1.94 -10.23 -7.76
C ARG A 68 2.84 -10.95 -8.75
N ASP A 69 3.41 -10.21 -9.71
CA ASP A 69 4.30 -10.77 -10.71
C ASP A 69 5.74 -10.29 -10.47
N GLU A 70 6.51 -11.11 -9.75
CA GLU A 70 7.93 -10.84 -9.47
C GLU A 70 8.81 -10.92 -10.73
N GLN A 71 8.39 -11.68 -11.76
CA GLN A 71 9.14 -11.75 -13.01
C GLN A 71 9.04 -10.44 -13.80
N GLN A 72 7.88 -9.79 -13.72
CA GLN A 72 7.62 -8.49 -14.33
C GLN A 72 7.86 -7.31 -13.38
N TRP A 73 8.09 -7.58 -12.09
CA TRP A 73 8.21 -6.57 -11.04
C TRP A 73 6.99 -5.66 -10.94
N HIS A 74 5.82 -6.27 -11.09
CA HIS A 74 4.55 -5.58 -11.21
C HIS A 74 3.54 -6.11 -10.19
N ALA A 75 2.86 -5.21 -9.48
CA ALA A 75 1.83 -5.56 -8.53
C ALA A 75 0.60 -4.66 -8.63
N GLU A 76 -0.57 -5.28 -8.51
CA GLU A 76 -1.86 -4.59 -8.42
C GLU A 76 -2.53 -4.93 -7.09
N MET A 77 -3.09 -3.90 -6.44
CA MET A 77 -3.83 -4.06 -5.19
C MET A 77 -5.15 -3.30 -5.23
N ARG A 78 -6.15 -3.85 -4.56
CA ARG A 78 -7.42 -3.19 -4.30
C ARG A 78 -7.58 -2.90 -2.82
N ALA A 79 -7.79 -1.65 -2.49
CA ALA A 79 -8.11 -1.21 -1.13
C ALA A 79 -9.57 -0.76 -1.05
N GLU A 80 -10.31 -1.25 -0.06
CA GLU A 80 -11.66 -0.79 0.25
C GLU A 80 -11.77 -0.49 1.74
N ALA A 81 -12.20 0.70 2.11
CA ALA A 81 -12.36 1.09 3.51
C ALA A 81 -13.62 1.92 3.73
N LYS A 82 -14.18 1.85 4.95
CA LYS A 82 -15.35 2.63 5.35
C LYS A 82 -15.05 3.39 6.63
N ASP A 83 -15.47 4.65 6.67
CA ASP A 83 -15.56 5.41 7.91
C ASP A 83 -16.89 5.08 8.58
N ARG A 84 -16.82 4.41 9.73
CA ARG A 84 -18.02 3.94 10.45
C ARG A 84 -18.86 5.09 11.04
N ARG A 85 -18.31 6.30 11.18
CA ARG A 85 -18.97 7.42 11.87
C ARG A 85 -19.71 8.33 10.90
N LEU A 86 -19.12 8.59 9.73
CA LEU A 86 -19.64 9.55 8.76
C LEU A 86 -20.32 8.86 7.56
N GLY A 87 -20.20 7.53 7.44
CA GLY A 87 -20.81 6.77 6.34
C GLY A 87 -20.09 6.91 5.00
N GLY A 88 -18.93 7.55 4.97
CA GLY A 88 -18.07 7.66 3.79
C GLY A 88 -17.31 6.36 3.53
N GLY A 89 -17.11 6.01 2.26
CA GLY A 89 -16.30 4.87 1.84
C GLY A 89 -15.21 5.31 0.86
N VAL A 90 -14.09 4.59 0.87
CA VAL A 90 -12.99 4.75 -0.07
C VAL A 90 -12.79 3.43 -0.79
N ARG A 91 -12.63 3.50 -2.11
CA ARG A 91 -12.11 2.42 -2.93
C ARG A 91 -10.93 2.95 -3.71
N ALA A 92 -9.82 2.22 -3.70
CA ALA A 92 -8.62 2.55 -4.44
C ALA A 92 -8.10 1.30 -5.16
N LEU A 93 -7.64 1.52 -6.38
CA LEU A 93 -6.79 0.57 -7.10
C LEU A 93 -5.38 1.14 -7.06
N LEU A 94 -4.43 0.32 -6.66
CA LEU A 94 -3.01 0.66 -6.58
C LEU A 94 -2.26 -0.23 -7.56
N GLU A 95 -1.32 0.37 -8.26
CA GLU A 95 -0.46 -0.28 -9.25
C GLU A 95 0.98 0.16 -8.95
N VAL A 96 1.91 -0.78 -9.01
CA VAL A 96 3.33 -0.55 -8.74
C VAL A 96 4.16 -1.33 -9.75
N ASP A 97 5.12 -0.64 -10.36
CA ASP A 97 6.14 -1.20 -11.24
C ASP A 97 7.53 -0.89 -10.67
N LEU A 98 8.46 -1.85 -10.70
CA LEU A 98 9.85 -1.60 -10.29
C LEU A 98 10.82 -1.76 -11.46
N THR A 99 11.56 -0.70 -11.75
CA THR A 99 12.63 -0.69 -12.76
C THR A 99 14.00 -0.64 -12.08
N GLU A 100 14.88 -1.56 -12.48
CA GLU A 100 16.26 -1.57 -11.98
C GLU A 100 17.09 -0.46 -12.64
N GLN A 101 17.67 0.43 -11.84
CA GLN A 101 18.55 1.51 -12.29
C GLN A 101 20.03 1.21 -12.00
N GLY A 102 20.30 0.23 -11.15
CA GLY A 102 21.63 -0.28 -10.83
C GLY A 102 21.57 -1.31 -9.69
N PRO A 103 22.71 -1.90 -9.29
CA PRO A 103 22.74 -2.98 -8.29
C PRO A 103 22.06 -2.64 -6.95
N ASP A 104 22.15 -1.37 -6.54
CA ASP A 104 21.58 -0.83 -5.29
C ASP A 104 20.61 0.33 -5.54
N GLN A 105 20.04 0.42 -6.74
CA GLN A 105 19.14 1.51 -7.09
C GLN A 105 17.93 1.02 -7.90
N THR A 106 16.74 1.37 -7.42
CA THR A 106 15.46 1.03 -8.04
C THR A 106 14.66 2.30 -8.29
N GLU A 107 13.96 2.35 -9.41
CA GLU A 107 12.89 3.30 -9.66
C GLU A 107 11.55 2.59 -9.44
N MET A 108 10.66 3.25 -8.72
CA MET A 108 9.28 2.82 -8.47
C MET A 108 8.33 3.92 -8.93
#